data_AF-A0A9E5BMS3-F1
#
_entry.id   AF-A0A9E5BMS3-F1
#
_cell.length_a   1.000
_cell.length_b   1.000
_cell.length_c   1.000
_cell.angle_alpha   90.00
_cell.angle_beta   90.00
_cell.angle_gamma   90.00
#
_symmetry.space_group_name_H-M   'P 1'
#
loop_
_entity.id
_entity.type
_entity.pdbx_description
1 polymer ?
#
loop_
_entity_poly.entity_id
_entity_poly.type
_entity_poly.pdbx_seq_one_letter_code
_entity_poly.pdbx_strand_id
1 'polypeptide(L)'
;MKRIFLFLITNIAIMLVITIIINIFGLGQVLDEQGVGLDLTSLLMLSAVVGMTGSFISLALSKTMAKHSTGAYVIEQPRNEQEQW
;
A
#
# COMPACT_ATOMS: atom_id res chain seq x y z
N MET A 1 -19.75 -12.66 -5.78
CA MET A 1 -20.28 -11.88 -4.65
C MET A 1 -19.17 -11.42 -3.68
N LYS A 2 -18.52 -12.30 -2.91
CA LYS A 2 -17.49 -11.93 -1.90
C LYS A 2 -16.28 -11.16 -2.47
N ARG A 3 -15.81 -11.51 -3.66
CA ARG A 3 -14.66 -10.86 -4.32
C ARG A 3 -14.95 -9.40 -4.72
N ILE A 4 -16.14 -9.13 -5.26
CA ILE A 4 -16.58 -7.77 -5.65
C ILE A 4 -16.75 -6.90 -4.40
N PHE A 5 -17.32 -7.47 -3.33
CA PHE A 5 -17.51 -6.77 -2.07
C PHE A 5 -16.18 -6.38 -1.41
N LEU A 6 -15.22 -7.32 -1.33
CA LEU A 6 -13.88 -7.06 -0.83
C LEU A 6 -13.14 -6.02 -1.69
N PHE A 7 -13.26 -6.10 -3.02
CA PHE A 7 -12.71 -5.09 -3.92
C PHE A 7 -13.26 -3.69 -3.64
N LEU A 8 -14.58 -3.55 -3.46
CA LEU A 8 -15.22 -2.27 -3.16
C LEU A 8 -14.72 -1.68 -1.83
N ILE A 9 -14.71 -2.49 -0.76
CA ILE A 9 -14.26 -2.05 0.56
C ILE A 9 -12.81 -1.58 0.53
N THR A 10 -11.95 -2.31 -0.18
CA THR A 10 -10.53 -1.98 -0.25
C THR A 10 -10.31 -0.67 -0.99
N ASN A 11 -11.04 -0.42 -2.08
CA ASN A 11 -11.00 0.86 -2.79
C ASN A 11 -11.46 2.03 -1.90
N ILE A 12 -12.55 1.86 -1.15
CA ILE A 12 -13.06 2.89 -0.22
C ILE A 12 -12.04 3.16 0.90
N ALA A 13 -11.44 2.11 1.46
CA ALA A 13 -10.42 2.24 2.50
C ALA A 13 -9.18 3.01 2.01
N ILE A 14 -8.73 2.73 0.78
CA ILE A 14 -7.60 3.43 0.15
C ILE A 14 -7.93 4.92 -0.04
N MET A 15 -9.12 5.25 -0.54
CA MET A 15 -9.56 6.64 -0.71
C MET A 15 -9.59 7.41 0.61
N LEU A 16 -10.04 6.76 1.69
CA LEU A 16 -10.03 7.34 3.04
C LEU A 16 -8.63 7.63 3.55
N VAL A 17 -7.71 6.67 3.39
CA VAL A 17 -6.31 6.82 3.81
C VAL A 17 -5.65 7.97 3.05
N ILE A 18 -5.83 8.05 1.73
CA ILE A 18 -5.30 9.15 0.90
C ILE A 18 -5.86 10.50 1.38
N THR A 19 -7.16 10.57 1.65
CA THR A 19 -7.82 11.80 2.13
C THR A 19 -7.28 12.25 3.49
N ILE A 20 -7.07 11.31 4.43
CA ILE A 20 -6.50 11.60 5.75
C ILE A 20 -5.07 12.12 5.61
N ILE A 21 -4.25 11.47 4.78
CA ILE A 21 -2.87 11.92 4.50
C ILE A 21 -2.88 13.33 3.92
N ILE A 22 -3.72 13.61 2.92
CA ILE A 22 -3.80 14.94 2.29
C ILE A 22 -4.17 16.04 3.31
N ASN A 23 -5.09 15.75 4.22
CA ASN A 23 -5.51 16.70 5.25
C ASN A 23 -4.46 16.89 6.36
N ILE A 24 -3.85 15.81 6.85
CA ILE A 24 -2.82 15.88 7.93
C ILE A 24 -1.58 16.64 7.44
N PHE A 25 -1.17 16.39 6.21
CA PHE A 25 0.02 17.03 5.63
C PHE A 25 -0.30 18.41 5.02
N GLY A 26 -1.54 18.92 5.14
CA GLY A 26 -1.91 20.28 4.71
C GLY A 26 -1.83 20.51 3.21
N LEU A 27 -1.82 19.44 2.41
CA LEU A 27 -1.61 19.52 0.96
C LEU A 27 -2.73 20.29 0.26
N GLY A 28 -3.95 20.28 0.81
CA GLY A 28 -5.09 21.04 0.26
C GLY A 28 -4.95 22.57 0.33
N GLN A 29 -4.21 23.12 1.31
CA GLN A 29 -3.99 24.57 1.44
C GLN A 29 -2.89 25.08 0.50
N VAL A 30 -1.94 24.22 0.11
CA VAL A 30 -0.96 24.53 -0.95
C VAL A 30 -1.64 24.76 -2.31
N LEU A 31 -2.86 24.24 -2.51
CA LEU A 31 -3.59 24.35 -3.77
C LEU A 31 -4.41 25.65 -3.92
N ASP A 32 -4.88 26.26 -2.82
CA ASP A 32 -5.99 27.24 -2.87
C ASP A 32 -5.52 28.71 -2.79
N GLU A 33 -4.32 29.00 -2.27
CA GLU A 33 -3.87 30.40 -2.06
C GLU A 33 -3.25 31.09 -3.29
N GLN A 34 -2.98 30.41 -4.41
CA GLN A 34 -2.09 30.98 -5.45
C GLN A 34 -2.55 30.99 -6.91
N GLY A 35 -3.78 30.56 -7.26
CA GLY A 35 -4.25 30.67 -8.64
C GLY A 35 -3.29 30.01 -9.66
N VAL A 36 -3.27 28.67 -9.66
CA VAL A 36 -2.42 27.82 -10.53
C VAL A 36 -0.91 28.00 -10.30
N GLY A 37 -0.46 27.57 -9.11
CA GLY A 37 0.96 27.37 -8.79
C GLY A 37 1.24 25.89 -8.50
N LEU A 38 1.30 25.05 -9.53
CA LEU A 38 1.74 23.65 -9.37
C LEU A 38 3.24 23.64 -9.09
N ASP A 39 3.63 23.58 -7.81
CA ASP A 39 4.98 23.20 -7.45
C ASP A 39 5.17 21.71 -7.73
N LEU A 40 5.57 21.41 -8.96
CA LEU A 40 5.93 20.08 -9.43
C LEU A 40 6.93 19.40 -8.48
N THR A 41 7.78 20.15 -7.77
CA THR A 41 8.73 19.61 -6.81
C THR A 41 8.03 19.04 -5.58
N SER A 42 7.11 19.80 -5.00
CA SER A 42 6.29 19.33 -3.87
C SER A 42 5.42 18.14 -4.25
N LEU A 43 4.87 18.13 -5.46
CA LEU A 43 4.05 17.03 -5.97
C LEU A 43 4.88 15.77 -6.24
N LEU A 44 6.09 15.92 -6.77
CA LEU A 44 7.06 14.84 -6.94
C LEU A 44 7.51 14.28 -5.59
N MET A 45 7.86 15.13 -4.63
CA MET A 45 8.22 14.73 -3.27
C MET A 45 7.09 13.95 -2.60
N LEU A 46 5.86 14.44 -2.71
CA LEU A 46 4.67 13.74 -2.21
C LEU A 46 4.50 12.38 -2.88
N SER A 47 4.58 12.32 -4.21
CA SER A 47 4.43 11.08 -4.96
C SER A 47 5.51 10.06 -4.62
N ALA A 48 6.75 10.52 -4.37
CA ALA A 48 7.86 9.68 -3.94
C ALA A 48 7.61 9.13 -2.54
N VAL A 49 7.19 9.96 -1.59
CA VAL A 49 6.89 9.53 -0.22
C VAL A 49 5.72 8.54 -0.20
N VAL A 50 4.60 8.87 -0.88
CA VAL A 50 3.40 8.01 -0.90
C VAL A 50 3.66 6.72 -1.67
N GLY A 51 4.28 6.79 -2.85
CA GLY A 51 4.60 5.63 -3.67
C GLY A 51 5.59 4.68 -2.98
N MET A 52 6.63 5.23 -2.34
CA MET A 52 7.61 4.44 -1.60
C MET A 52 6.97 3.82 -0.34
N THR A 53 6.17 4.58 0.41
CA THR A 53 5.41 4.06 1.57
C THR A 53 4.48 2.92 1.15
N GLY A 54 3.75 3.07 0.05
CA GLY A 54 2.88 2.02 -0.50
C GLY A 54 3.65 0.76 -0.90
N SER A 55 4.85 0.92 -1.46
CA SER A 55 5.72 -0.22 -1.82
C SER A 55 6.20 -1.01 -0.60
N PHE A 56 6.55 -0.34 0.51
CA PHE A 56 6.94 -1.00 1.76
C PHE A 56 5.78 -1.76 2.39
N ILE A 57 4.59 -1.18 2.41
CA ILE A 57 3.38 -1.85 2.89
C ILE A 57 3.09 -3.08 2.03
N SER A 58 3.16 -2.94 0.70
CA SER A 58 2.97 -4.05 -0.24
C SER A 58 3.99 -5.18 -0.02
N LEU A 59 5.27 -4.84 0.17
CA LEU A 59 6.33 -5.79 0.43
C LEU A 59 6.14 -6.53 1.77
N ALA A 60 5.79 -5.80 2.83
CA ALA A 60 5.51 -6.40 4.14
C ALA A 60 4.34 -7.39 4.08
N LEU A 61 3.30 -7.06 3.30
CA LEU A 61 2.15 -7.93 3.08
C LEU A 61 2.46 -9.12 2.15
N SER A 62 3.43 -8.99 1.24
CA SER A 62 3.70 -9.97 0.18
C SER A 62 3.94 -11.38 0.71
N LYS A 63 4.73 -11.53 1.79
CA LYS A 63 5.09 -12.84 2.35
C LYS A 63 3.87 -13.54 2.95
N THR A 64 3.07 -12.82 3.72
CA THR A 64 1.85 -13.34 4.35
C THR A 64 0.79 -13.65 3.31
N MET A 65 0.60 -12.75 2.33
CA MET A 65 -0.33 -12.95 1.22
C MET A 65 0.07 -14.16 0.38
N ALA A 66 1.35 -14.31 0.03
CA ALA A 66 1.86 -15.46 -0.71
C ALA A 66 1.59 -16.76 0.04
N LYS A 67 1.96 -16.83 1.33
CA LYS A 67 1.74 -18.01 2.20
C LYS A 67 0.26 -18.41 2.28
N HIS A 68 -0.62 -17.45 2.51
CA HIS A 68 -2.08 -17.71 2.57
C HIS A 68 -2.68 -18.08 1.20
N SER A 69 -2.19 -17.51 0.11
CA SER A 69 -2.73 -17.74 -1.24
C SER A 69 -2.38 -19.13 -1.80
N THR A 70 -1.17 -19.62 -1.50
CA THR A 70 -0.68 -20.93 -1.98
C THR A 70 -0.97 -22.06 -1.00
N GLY A 71 -1.46 -21.76 0.21
CA GLY A 71 -1.61 -22.75 1.28
C GLY A 71 -0.27 -23.28 1.80
N ALA A 72 0.83 -22.57 1.52
CA ALA A 72 2.16 -22.98 1.94
C ALA A 72 2.32 -22.88 3.47
N TYR A 73 3.07 -23.81 4.05
CA TYR A 73 3.50 -23.77 5.45
C TYR A 73 5.02 -23.63 5.51
N VAL A 74 5.52 -23.07 6.61
CA VAL A 74 6.96 -22.93 6.83
C VAL A 74 7.42 -24.23 7.48
N ILE A 75 8.38 -24.92 6.86
CA ILE A 75 9.00 -26.13 7.42
C ILE A 75 10.04 -25.66 8.46
N GLU A 76 9.84 -26.01 9.73
CA GLU A 76 10.80 -25.71 10.81
C GLU A 76 11.78 -26.87 11.05
N GLN A 77 11.35 -28.10 10.79
CA GLN A 77 12.18 -29.31 10.85
C GLN A 77 11.88 -30.18 9.62
N PRO A 78 12.86 -30.45 8.75
CA PRO A 78 12.66 -31.26 7.56
C PRO A 78 12.46 -32.72 7.94
N ARG A 79 11.46 -33.39 7.35
CA ARG A 79 11.13 -34.78 7.66
C ARG A 79 11.72 -35.77 6.65
N ASN A 80 12.00 -35.31 5.43
CA ASN A 80 12.49 -36.12 4.30
C ASN A 80 13.63 -35.40 3.56
N GLU A 81 14.41 -36.13 2.75
CA GLU A 81 15.51 -35.57 1.93
C GLU A 81 15.07 -34.45 0.97
N GLN A 82 13.83 -34.51 0.48
CA GLN A 82 13.24 -33.47 -0.40
C GLN A 82 12.96 -32.14 0.33
N GLU A 83 12.85 -32.16 1.66
CA GLU A 83 12.62 -30.98 2.49
C GLU A 83 13.93 -30.40 3.08
N GLN A 84 15.06 -31.08 2.90
CA GLN A 84 16.39 -30.71 3.45
C GLN A 84 17.23 -29.81 2.53
N TRP A 85 16.62 -29.19 1.50
CA TRP A 85 17.33 -28.36 0.51
C TRP A 85 18.06 -27.15 1.12
#